data_AF-A0A101DAK7-F1
#
_entry.id   AF-A0A101DAK7-F1
#
_cell.length_a   1.000
_cell.length_b   1.000
_cell.length_c   1.000
_cell.angle_alpha   90.00
_cell.angle_beta   90.00
_cell.angle_gamma   90.00
#
_symmetry.space_group_name_H-M   'P 1'
#
loop_
_entity.id
_entity.type
_entity.pdbx_description
1 polymer ?
#
loop_
_entity_poly.entity_id
_entity_poly.type
_entity_poly.pdbx_seq_one_letter_code
_entity_poly.pdbx_strand_id
1 'polypeptide(L)' 'MESAVLVLFFALPTAPTAYVLTRQLGGDSQLMAGIITLQTLLAAGSLVAIMMMLA' A
#
# COMPACT_ATOMS: atom_id res chain seq x y z
N MET A 1 -20.17 -6.39 -7.41
CA MET A 1 -18.84 -7.03 -7.21
C MET A 1 -17.71 -6.27 -7.89
N GLU A 2 -17.88 -5.80 -9.13
CA GLU A 2 -16.83 -5.07 -9.88
C GLU A 2 -16.30 -3.85 -9.12
N SER A 3 -17.17 -3.03 -8.53
CA SER A 3 -16.77 -1.87 -7.73
C SER A 3 -15.95 -2.24 -6.48
N ALA A 4 -16.25 -3.38 -5.83
CA ALA A 4 -15.51 -3.82 -4.65
C ALA A 4 -14.06 -4.21 -5.01
N VAL A 5 -13.86 -4.83 -6.18
CA VAL A 5 -12.52 -5.13 -6.69
C VAL A 5 -11.73 -3.85 -6.92
N LEU A 6 -12.36 -2.82 -7.52
CA LEU A 6 -11.71 -1.52 -7.73
C LEU A 6 -11.32 -0.85 -6.41
N VAL A 7 -12.25 -0.82 -5.43
CA VAL A 7 -11.95 -0.23 -4.12
C VAL A 7 -10.82 -0.97 -3.42
N LEU A 8 -10.83 -2.31 -3.46
CA LEU A 8 -9.77 -3.11 -2.86
C LEU A 8 -8.41 -2.86 -3.53
N PHE A 9 -8.39 -2.72 -4.86
CA PHE A 9 -7.17 -2.43 -5.61
C PHE A 9 -6.51 -1.11 -5.18
N PHE A 10 -7.30 -0.06 -4.98
CA PHE A 10 -6.80 1.23 -4.49
C PHE A 10 -6.46 1.22 -2.99
N ALA A 11 -6.97 0.27 -2.22
CA ALA A 11 -6.69 0.14 -0.80
C ALA A 11 -5.35 -0.56 -0.49
N LEU A 12 -4.73 -1.19 -1.49
CA LEU A 12 -3.47 -1.90 -1.33
C LEU A 12 -2.32 -0.93 -0.97
N PRO A 13 -1.37 -1.36 -0.12
CA PRO A 13 -0.20 -0.55 0.19
C PRO A 13 0.71 -0.39 -1.04
N THR A 14 1.61 0.59 -0.98
CA THR A 14 2.56 0.87 -2.08
C THR A 14 3.48 -0.34 -2.33
N ALA A 15 3.71 -0.65 -3.61
CA ALA A 15 4.53 -1.79 -4.02
C ALA A 15 6.02 -1.62 -3.63
N PRO A 16 6.73 -2.72 -3.28
CA PRO A 16 8.16 -2.69 -2.96
C PRO A 16 9.06 -2.17 -4.09
N THR A 17 8.60 -2.22 -5.34
CA THR A 17 9.32 -1.67 -6.50
C THR A 17 9.53 -0.16 -6.39
N ALA A 18 8.69 0.55 -5.63
CA ALA A 18 8.88 1.97 -5.33
C ALA A 18 10.19 2.22 -4.56
N TYR A 19 10.57 1.36 -3.61
CA TYR A 19 11.87 1.46 -2.91
C TYR A 19 13.05 1.38 -3.89
N VAL A 20 13.00 0.39 -4.79
CA VAL A 20 14.04 0.18 -5.81
C VAL A 20 14.12 1.39 -6.75
N LEU A 21 12.98 1.91 -7.20
CA LEU A 21 12.92 3.07 -8.07
C LEU A 21 13.43 4.33 -7.36
N THR A 22 13.03 4.58 -6.11
CA THR A 22 13.53 5.71 -5.31
C THR A 22 15.04 5.67 -5.18
N ARG A 23 15.63 4.48 -4.96
CA ARG A 23 17.08 4.31 -4.95
C ARG A 23 17.71 4.61 -6.32
N GLN A 24 17.11 4.15 -7.41
CA GLN A 24 17.62 4.38 -8.77
C GLN A 24 17.56 5.85 -9.18
N LEU A 25 16.55 6.59 -8.72
CA LEU A 25 16.37 8.01 -9.00
C LEU A 25 17.14 8.94 -8.04
N GLY A 26 17.97 8.38 -7.15
CA GLY A 26 18.76 9.15 -6.19
C GLY A 26 17.98 9.77 -5.04
N GLY A 27 16.76 9.29 -4.76
CA GLY A 27 15.94 9.71 -3.62
C GLY A 27 16.27 8.97 -2.32
N ASP A 28 15.53 9.30 -1.25
CA ASP A 28 15.69 8.67 0.06
C ASP A 28 15.01 7.29 0.12
N SER A 29 15.79 6.26 -0.21
CA SER A 29 15.31 4.88 -0.18
C SER A 29 15.00 4.36 1.23
N GLN A 30 15.68 4.84 2.28
CA GLN A 30 15.41 4.40 3.65
C GLN A 30 14.07 4.95 4.13
N LEU A 31 13.79 6.21 3.85
CA LEU A 31 12.48 6.81 4.10
C LEU A 31 11.38 6.05 3.34
N MET A 32 11.59 5.73 2.06
CA MET A 32 10.62 4.97 1.26
C MET A 32 10.37 3.56 1.85
N ALA A 33 11.42 2.86 2.30
CA ALA A 33 11.26 1.57 2.97
C ALA A 33 10.44 1.69 4.26
N GLY A 34 10.67 2.75 5.05
CA GLY A 34 9.87 3.07 6.24
C GLY A 34 8.40 3.32 5.91
N ILE A 35 8.10 4.08 4.85
CA ILE A 35 6.74 4.35 4.39
C ILE A 35 6.04 3.05 3.97
N ILE A 36 6.68 2.21 3.17
CA ILE A 36 6.11 0.92 2.73
C ILE A 36 5.81 0.03 3.94
N THR A 37 6.73 -0.02 4.91
CA THR A 37 6.54 -0.81 6.14
C THR A 37 5.33 -0.33 6.93
N LEU A 38 5.24 0.99 7.18
CA LEU A 38 4.11 1.59 7.89
C LEU A 38 2.79 1.33 7.16
N GLN A 39 2.75 1.53 5.84
CA GLN A 39 1.56 1.26 5.03
C GLN A 39 1.16 -0.22 5.08
N THR A 40 2.11 -1.14 5.07
CA THR A 40 1.84 -2.59 5.16
C THR A 40 1.25 -2.95 6.53
N LEU A 41 1.78 -2.39 7.62
CA LEU A 41 1.25 -2.59 8.97
C LEU A 41 -0.17 -2.04 9.11
N LEU A 42 -0.41 -0.83 8.60
CA LEU A 42 -1.75 -0.23 8.61
C LEU A 42 -2.73 -0.99 7.71
N ALA A 43 -2.27 -1.51 6.58
CA ALA A 43 -3.07 -2.29 5.64
C ALA A 43 -3.66 -3.56 6.26
N ALA A 44 -2.96 -4.18 7.22
CA ALA A 44 -3.47 -5.35 7.94
C ALA A 44 -4.83 -5.07 8.62
N GLY A 45 -5.03 -3.86 9.14
CA GLY A 45 -6.31 -3.43 9.72
C GLY A 45 -7.25 -2.77 8.72
N SER A 46 -6.73 -1.86 7.88
CA SER A 46 -7.58 -1.06 6.98
C SER A 46 -8.23 -1.89 5.88
N LEU A 47 -7.57 -2.93 5.34
CA LEU A 47 -8.16 -3.80 4.34
C LEU A 47 -9.34 -4.61 4.89
N VAL A 48 -9.22 -5.09 6.14
CA VAL A 48 -10.32 -5.78 6.83
C VAL A 48 -11.49 -4.82 7.05
N ALA A 49 -11.21 -3.60 7.52
CA ALA A 49 -12.23 -2.58 7.73
C ALA A 49 -12.97 -2.22 6.42
N ILE A 50 -12.23 -2.04 5.32
CA ILE A 50 -12.81 -1.76 4.00
C ILE A 50 -13.69 -2.93 3.53
N MET A 51 -13.22 -4.17 3.67
CA MET A 51 -14.02 -5.34 3.32
C MET A 51 -15.31 -5.43 4.15
N MET A 52 -15.28 -5.07 5.44
CA MET A 52 -16.49 -5.00 6.27
C MET A 52 -17.46 -3.89 5.83
N MET A 53 -16.95 -2.75 5.34
CA MET A 53 -17.79 -1.65 4.86
C MET A 53 -18.41 -1.92 3.47
N LEU A 54 -17.80 -2.79 2.68
CA LEU A 54 -18.24 -3.14 1.32
C LEU A 54 -19.09 -4.41 1.24
N ALA A 55 -19.10 -5.22 2.30
CA ALA A 55 -19.93 -6.42 2.44
C ALA A 55 -21.40 -6.07 2.70
#